data_AF-A0A7V4WFB8-F1
#
_entry.id   AF-A0A7V4WFB8-F1
#
_cell.length_a   1.000
_cell.length_b   1.000
_cell.length_c   1.000
_cell.angle_alpha   90.00
_cell.angle_beta   90.00
_cell.angle_gamma   90.00
#
_symmetry.space_group_name_H-M   'P 1'
#
loop_
_entity.id
_entity.type
_entity.pdbx_description
1 polymer ?
#
loop_
_entity_poly.entity_id
_entity_poly.type
_entity_poly.pdbx_seq_one_letter_code
_entity_poly.pdbx_strand_id
1 'polypeptide(L)'
;MPKDLKEMYKTIMDDHFTPQLEVTFVDGDKRQALFYEKVSWVIEGVNKGLRYGENPGQEAALYKLVNGNLALGDAQTITPGKYLVSDIELLQSGKHPGKTNLTDADNALNILRYFTDT
;
A
#
# COMPACT_ATOMS: atom_id res chain seq x y z
N MET A 1 15.87 22.89 -22.25
CA MET A 1 16.70 21.68 -22.06
C MET A 1 15.78 20.55 -21.68
N PRO A 2 15.84 19.37 -22.30
CA PRO A 2 15.03 18.25 -21.83
C PRO A 2 15.46 17.96 -20.40
N LYS A 3 14.51 17.99 -19.46
CA LYS A 3 14.75 17.53 -18.08
C LYS A 3 15.40 16.15 -18.18
N ASP A 4 16.46 15.93 -17.39
CA ASP A 4 17.09 14.61 -17.33
C ASP A 4 16.01 13.59 -16.95
N LEU A 5 15.64 12.75 -17.92
CA LEU A 5 14.55 11.79 -17.78
C LEU A 5 14.81 10.82 -16.63
N LYS A 6 16.08 10.60 -16.26
CA LYS A 6 16.46 9.78 -15.11
C LYS A 6 16.11 10.42 -13.78
N GLU A 7 16.18 11.75 -13.68
CA GLU A 7 15.86 12.47 -12.45
C GLU A 7 14.37 12.39 -12.10
N MET A 8 13.49 12.26 -13.11
CA MET A 8 12.05 12.06 -12.89
C MET A 8 11.75 10.80 -12.05
N TYR A 9 12.58 9.76 -12.16
CA TYR A 9 12.41 8.53 -11.37
C TYR A 9 12.93 8.62 -9.94
N LYS A 10 13.63 9.71 -9.58
CA LYS A 10 14.14 9.95 -8.21
C LYS A 10 13.29 10.96 -7.45
N THR A 11 12.63 11.89 -8.14
CA THR A 11 11.77 12.90 -7.52
C THR A 11 10.65 12.25 -6.72
N ILE A 12 10.58 12.55 -5.43
CA ILE A 12 9.49 12.13 -4.55
C ILE A 12 8.39 13.20 -4.63
N MET A 13 7.26 12.85 -5.23
CA MET A 13 6.12 13.76 -5.34
C MET A 13 5.42 13.89 -3.98
N ASP A 14 4.95 15.09 -3.66
CA ASP A 14 3.86 15.22 -2.70
C ASP A 14 2.58 14.71 -3.35
N ASP A 15 1.74 14.06 -2.55
CA ASP A 15 0.43 13.61 -2.94
C ASP A 15 -0.63 14.32 -2.10
N HIS A 16 -1.85 14.44 -2.64
CA HIS A 16 -2.94 15.15 -1.99
C HIS A 16 -3.96 14.22 -1.33
N PHE A 17 -3.61 12.96 -1.09
CA PHE A 17 -4.53 11.99 -0.50
C PHE A 17 -4.68 12.21 1.01
N THR A 18 -5.90 12.01 1.51
CA THR A 18 -6.26 12.22 2.92
C THR A 18 -5.52 11.22 3.84
N PRO A 19 -5.24 11.57 5.10
CA PRO A 19 -4.55 10.65 6.02
C PRO A 19 -5.38 9.40 6.35
N GLN A 20 -6.70 9.47 6.21
CA GLN A 20 -7.64 8.40 6.51
C GLN A 20 -8.57 8.13 5.31
N LEU A 21 -8.95 6.86 5.16
CA LEU A 21 -9.91 6.38 4.16
C LEU A 21 -10.88 5.40 4.82
N GLU A 22 -12.17 5.56 4.55
CA GLU A 22 -13.22 4.64 5.04
C GLU A 22 -13.96 4.02 3.85
N VAL A 23 -14.11 2.69 3.86
CA VAL A 23 -14.98 1.97 2.93
C VAL A 23 -16.08 1.29 3.73
N THR A 24 -17.34 1.66 3.48
CA THR A 24 -18.50 1.05 4.13
C THR A 24 -19.22 0.11 3.17
N PHE A 25 -19.46 -1.13 3.61
CA PHE A 25 -20.38 -2.09 2.99
C PHE A 25 -21.73 -2.04 3.71
N VAL A 26 -22.83 -1.98 2.95
CA VAL A 26 -24.20 -1.91 3.46
C VAL A 26 -25.04 -3.04 2.85
N ASP A 27 -25.71 -3.82 3.69
CA ASP A 27 -26.63 -4.90 3.32
C ASP A 27 -27.84 -4.90 4.26
N GLY A 28 -28.95 -4.29 3.80
CA GLY A 28 -30.12 -4.03 4.65
C GLY A 28 -29.75 -3.21 5.89
N ASP A 29 -30.07 -3.74 7.07
CA ASP A 29 -29.73 -3.12 8.37
C ASP A 29 -28.29 -3.41 8.83
N LYS A 30 -27.54 -4.24 8.09
CA LYS A 30 -26.14 -4.55 8.42
C LYS A 30 -25.22 -3.54 7.76
N ARG A 31 -24.29 -3.01 8.55
CA ARG A 31 -23.22 -2.12 8.09
C ARG A 31 -21.88 -2.62 8.59
N GLN A 32 -20.91 -2.67 7.69
CA GLN A 32 -19.52 -2.96 8.03
C GLN A 32 -18.63 -1.85 7.46
N ALA A 33 -17.87 -1.19 8.32
CA ALA A 33 -16.90 -0.18 7.92
C ALA A 33 -15.48 -0.76 8.00
N LEU A 34 -14.70 -0.49 6.96
CA LEU A 34 -13.26 -0.70 6.90
C LEU A 34 -12.57 0.66 6.98
N PHE A 35 -11.70 0.82 7.96
CA PHE A 35 -10.92 2.02 8.22
C PHE A 35 -9.48 1.77 7.80
N TYR A 36 -8.94 2.72 7.06
CA TYR A 36 -7.59 2.66 6.55
C TYR A 36 -6.82 3.92 6.90
N GLU A 37 -5.53 3.76 7.15
CA GLU A 37 -4.59 4.85 7.37
C GLU A 37 -3.55 4.90 6.26
N LYS A 38 -3.21 6.12 5.83
CA LYS A 38 -2.18 6.34 4.83
C LYS A 38 -0.81 5.96 5.40
N VAL A 39 -0.07 5.14 4.67
CA VAL A 39 1.27 4.68 5.05
C VAL A 39 2.32 5.70 4.62
N SER A 40 3.28 5.95 5.50
CA SER A 40 4.45 6.78 5.25
C SER A 40 5.66 6.21 5.95
N TRP A 41 6.85 6.51 5.44
CA TRP A 41 8.12 6.11 6.01
C TRP A 41 9.03 7.33 6.13
N VAL A 42 9.92 7.32 7.12
CA VAL A 42 10.99 8.31 7.24
C VAL A 42 12.25 7.75 6.57
N ILE A 43 12.65 8.32 5.45
CA ILE A 43 13.87 7.92 4.72
C ILE A 43 14.71 9.17 4.52
N GLU A 44 15.98 9.13 4.95
CA GLU A 44 16.90 10.27 4.91
C GLU A 44 16.31 11.58 5.50
N GLY A 45 15.50 11.45 6.56
CA GLY A 45 14.87 12.58 7.26
C GLY A 45 13.56 13.09 6.63
N VAL A 46 13.11 12.49 5.52
CA VAL A 46 11.88 12.87 4.82
C VAL A 46 10.76 11.88 5.16
N ASN A 47 9.66 12.37 5.76
CA ASN A 47 8.47 11.55 6.03
C ASN A 47 7.50 11.62 4.85
N LYS A 48 7.46 10.58 4.02
CA LYS A 48 6.61 10.50 2.82
C LYS A 48 6.14 9.08 2.50
N GLY A 49 5.09 8.98 1.70
CA GLY A 49 4.54 7.73 1.18
C GLY A 49 5.29 7.21 -0.05
N LEU A 50 4.52 6.85 -1.09
CA LEU A 50 5.06 6.35 -2.36
C LEU A 50 5.76 7.47 -3.14
N ARG A 51 6.75 7.09 -3.95
CA ARG A 51 7.49 8.05 -4.80
C ARG A 51 6.64 8.59 -5.95
N TYR A 52 5.89 7.69 -6.57
CA TYR A 52 4.93 7.92 -7.66
C TYR A 52 4.09 6.65 -7.83
N GLY A 53 3.04 6.74 -8.66
CA GLY A 53 2.21 5.63 -9.11
C GLY A 53 2.94 4.67 -10.04
N GLU A 54 2.40 4.41 -11.22
CA GLU A 54 3.07 3.54 -12.20
C GLU A 54 4.19 4.28 -12.93
N ASN A 55 3.99 5.56 -13.20
CA ASN A 55 4.92 6.42 -13.91
C ASN A 55 5.25 7.68 -13.09
N PRO A 56 6.44 8.26 -13.26
CA PRO A 56 6.75 9.58 -12.72
C PRO A 56 5.69 10.62 -13.10
N GLY A 57 5.31 11.48 -12.17
CA GLY A 57 4.24 12.46 -12.38
C GLY A 57 2.85 11.99 -11.93
N GLN A 58 2.67 10.70 -11.63
CA GLN A 58 1.41 10.17 -11.12
C GLN A 58 1.44 10.12 -9.58
N GLU A 59 0.51 10.81 -8.94
CA GLU A 59 0.31 10.69 -7.50
C GLU A 59 -0.19 9.29 -7.13
N ALA A 60 0.27 8.77 -6.00
CA ALA A 60 -0.21 7.51 -5.44
C ALA A 60 -0.02 7.48 -3.93
N ALA A 61 -0.89 6.75 -3.23
CA ALA A 61 -0.78 6.50 -1.79
C ALA A 61 -1.03 5.02 -1.48
N LEU A 62 -0.30 4.51 -0.48
CA LEU A 62 -0.59 3.22 0.13
C LEU A 62 -1.45 3.45 1.37
N TYR A 63 -2.51 2.66 1.53
CA TYR A 63 -3.37 2.64 2.70
C TYR A 63 -3.32 1.26 3.35
N LYS A 64 -3.14 1.22 4.67
CA LYS A 64 -3.19 -0.01 5.45
C LYS A 64 -4.53 -0.11 6.17
N LEU A 65 -5.14 -1.30 6.16
CA LEU A 65 -6.36 -1.58 6.93
C LEU A 65 -6.00 -1.60 8.42
N VAL A 66 -6.66 -0.76 9.21
CA VAL A 66 -6.38 -0.67 10.66
C VAL A 66 -7.40 -1.42 11.52
N ASN A 67 -8.54 -1.83 10.95
CA ASN A 67 -9.56 -2.59 11.68
C ASN A 67 -9.89 -3.95 11.02
N GLY A 68 -9.41 -5.03 11.64
CA GLY A 68 -9.92 -6.40 11.46
C GLY A 68 -9.96 -6.95 10.03
N ASN A 69 -10.70 -8.05 9.83
CA ASN A 69 -10.82 -8.71 8.53
C ASN A 69 -12.15 -8.41 7.87
N LEU A 70 -12.13 -8.38 6.53
CA LEU A 70 -13.31 -8.36 5.70
C LEU A 70 -14.04 -9.72 5.77
N ALA A 71 -15.22 -9.76 6.39
CA ALA A 71 -16.17 -10.86 6.27
C ALA A 71 -17.23 -10.53 5.22
N LEU A 72 -17.15 -11.13 4.04
CA LEU A 72 -18.19 -11.04 3.00
C LEU A 72 -18.86 -12.41 2.86
N GLY A 73 -20.08 -12.56 3.40
CA GLY A 73 -20.72 -13.87 3.48
C GLY A 73 -19.88 -14.85 4.31
N ASP A 74 -19.65 -16.06 3.78
CA ASP A 74 -18.79 -17.09 4.40
C ASP A 74 -17.29 -16.94 4.02
N ALA A 75 -16.93 -15.96 3.19
CA ALA A 75 -15.55 -15.74 2.77
C ALA A 75 -14.82 -14.77 3.72
N GLN A 76 -13.74 -15.25 4.33
CA GLN A 76 -12.78 -14.44 5.09
C GLN A 76 -11.48 -14.31 4.27
N THR A 77 -11.35 -13.24 3.49
CA THR A 77 -10.22 -13.07 2.55
C THR A 77 -8.99 -12.39 3.16
N ILE A 78 -9.07 -11.96 4.41
CA ILE A 78 -7.93 -11.47 5.19
C ILE A 78 -8.04 -12.19 6.54
N THR A 79 -6.97 -12.81 7.02
CA THR A 79 -6.89 -13.40 8.37
C THR A 79 -5.89 -12.54 9.15
N PRO A 80 -6.02 -12.36 10.48
CA PRO A 80 -5.10 -11.50 11.21
C PRO A 80 -3.67 -12.03 11.05
N GLY A 81 -2.68 -11.14 10.85
CA GLY A 81 -1.29 -11.53 10.61
C GLY A 81 -0.93 -11.91 9.16
N LYS A 82 -1.87 -11.86 8.20
CA LYS A 82 -1.61 -12.12 6.77
C LYS A 82 -1.78 -10.87 5.91
N TYR A 83 -1.14 -9.78 6.30
CA TYR A 83 -1.30 -8.45 5.70
C TYR A 83 -0.61 -8.27 4.34
N LEU A 84 0.11 -9.28 3.84
CA LEU A 84 0.93 -9.19 2.62
C LEU A 84 1.72 -7.86 2.61
N VAL A 85 1.63 -7.05 1.55
CA VAL A 85 2.38 -5.79 1.45
C VAL A 85 1.72 -4.63 2.22
N SER A 86 0.49 -4.80 2.72
CA SER A 86 -0.19 -3.73 3.48
C SER A 86 0.40 -3.46 4.87
N ASP A 87 1.27 -4.34 5.38
CA ASP A 87 2.03 -4.16 6.63
C ASP A 87 3.56 -4.27 6.39
N ILE A 88 4.04 -3.55 5.37
CA ILE A 88 5.44 -3.58 4.98
C ILE A 88 6.33 -2.76 5.92
N GLU A 89 7.42 -3.38 6.38
CA GLU A 89 8.54 -2.70 7.04
C GLU A 89 9.71 -2.52 6.06
N LEU A 90 10.24 -1.30 5.96
CA LEU A 90 11.41 -1.00 5.14
C LEU A 90 12.70 -1.14 5.99
N LEU A 91 13.27 -2.34 6.01
CA LEU A 91 14.51 -2.63 6.77
C LEU A 91 15.74 -1.90 6.21
N GLN A 92 15.81 -1.79 4.89
CA GLN A 92 16.87 -1.05 4.20
C GLN A 92 16.28 -0.44 2.93
N SER A 93 16.43 0.88 2.78
CA SER A 93 16.03 1.55 1.57
C SER A 93 16.91 2.75 1.27
N GLY A 94 17.32 2.88 0.01
CA GLY A 94 17.98 4.09 -0.50
C GLY A 94 17.00 5.12 -1.06
N LYS A 95 15.71 4.79 -1.20
CA LYS A 95 14.68 5.69 -1.76
C LYS A 95 13.28 5.25 -1.37
N HIS A 96 12.33 6.17 -1.26
CA HIS A 96 10.92 5.81 -1.08
C HIS A 96 10.43 4.84 -2.16
N PRO A 97 9.65 3.80 -1.82
CA PRO A 97 9.23 2.81 -2.80
C PRO A 97 8.27 3.40 -3.84
N GLY A 98 8.31 2.88 -5.07
CA GLY A 98 7.26 3.13 -6.07
C GLY A 98 6.09 2.17 -5.90
N LYS A 99 4.91 2.49 -6.45
CA LYS A 99 3.75 1.58 -6.46
C LYS A 99 4.11 0.19 -6.99
N THR A 100 4.85 0.14 -8.11
CA THR A 100 5.18 -1.12 -8.78
C THR A 100 6.04 -2.05 -7.92
N ASN A 101 6.97 -1.50 -7.13
CA ASN A 101 7.77 -2.32 -6.20
C ASN A 101 6.90 -3.08 -5.20
N LEU A 102 5.83 -2.44 -4.73
CA LEU A 102 4.91 -3.03 -3.77
C LEU A 102 3.99 -4.05 -4.44
N THR A 103 3.44 -3.74 -5.61
CA THR A 103 2.57 -4.69 -6.31
C THR A 103 3.32 -5.94 -6.77
N ASP A 104 4.60 -5.81 -7.14
CA ASP A 104 5.44 -6.95 -7.51
C ASP A 104 5.72 -7.86 -6.30
N ALA A 105 6.03 -7.25 -5.14
CA ALA A 105 6.22 -7.97 -3.89
C ALA A 105 4.92 -8.66 -3.43
N ASP A 106 3.77 -7.99 -3.57
CA ASP A 106 2.47 -8.53 -3.18
C ASP A 106 2.11 -9.75 -4.03
N ASN A 107 2.30 -9.66 -5.34
CA ASN A 107 2.12 -10.78 -6.26
C ASN A 107 3.05 -11.95 -5.93
N ALA A 108 4.32 -11.68 -5.62
CA ALA A 108 5.27 -12.71 -5.21
C ALA A 108 4.83 -13.40 -3.92
N LEU A 109 4.45 -12.65 -2.89
CA LEU A 109 3.94 -13.21 -1.62
C LEU A 109 2.65 -14.01 -1.83
N ASN A 110 1.76 -13.53 -2.70
CA ASN A 110 0.52 -14.19 -3.05
C ASN A 110 0.73 -15.54 -3.76
N ILE A 111 1.83 -15.69 -4.50
CA ILE A 111 2.26 -16.98 -5.05
C ILE A 111 2.91 -17.84 -3.96
N LEU A 112 3.88 -17.27 -3.21
CA LEU A 112 4.69 -17.99 -2.21
C LEU A 112 3.86 -18.60 -1.08
N ARG A 113 2.73 -18.00 -0.72
CA ARG A 113 1.85 -18.52 0.35
C ARG A 113 1.35 -19.94 0.09
N TYR A 114 1.31 -20.38 -1.18
CA TYR A 114 0.87 -21.72 -1.58
C TYR A 114 1.99 -22.77 -1.56
N PHE A 115 3.23 -22.37 -1.26
CA PHE A 115 4.39 -23.28 -1.17
C PHE A 115 4.84 -23.54 0.28
N THR A 116 3.96 -23.30 1.27
CA THR A 116 4.28 -23.46 2.70
C THR A 116 3.96 -24.85 3.25
N ASP A 117 3.43 -25.75 2.42
CA ASP A 117 3.20 -27.16 2.76
C ASP A 117 4.47 -27.99 2.48
N THR A 118 5.26 -28.23 3.53
CA THR A 118 6.21 -29.36 3.68
C THR A 118 6.26 -29.80 5.14
#